data_AF-A0A3M1HW45-F1
#
_entry.id   AF-A0A3M1HW45-F1
#
_cell.length_a   1.000
_cell.length_b   1.000
_cell.length_c   1.000
_cell.angle_alpha   90.00
_cell.angle_beta   90.00
_cell.angle_gamma   90.00
#
_symmetry.space_group_name_H-M   'P 1'
#
loop_
_entity.id
_entity.type
_entity.pdbx_description
1 polymer ?
#
loop_
_entity_poly.entity_id
_entity_poly.type
_entity_poly.pdbx_seq_one_letter_code
_entity_poly.pdbx_strand_id
1 'polypeptide(L)' 'MVHRKLRLFAGTSNPALASAIAERIGQPLGEIQIRRFSDGEIFIQIQETIRGQDAFFIQSTSAPA' A
#
# COMPACT_ATOMS: atom_id res chain seq x y z
N MET A 1 -3.49 -20.96 -16.54
CA MET A 1 -3.18 -20.33 -15.24
C MET A 1 -3.26 -18.82 -15.42
N VAL A 2 -4.30 -18.17 -14.90
CA VAL A 2 -4.47 -16.71 -15.09
C VAL A 2 -3.47 -16.00 -14.19
N HIS A 3 -2.45 -15.35 -14.77
CA HIS A 3 -1.57 -14.47 -14.01
C HIS A 3 -2.31 -13.16 -13.73
N ARG A 4 -2.67 -12.93 -12.47
CA ARG A 4 -3.23 -11.65 -12.04
C ARG A 4 -2.12 -10.60 -11.97
N LYS A 5 -2.46 -9.36 -12.30
CA LYS A 5 -1.51 -8.24 -12.23
C LYS A 5 -1.20 -7.96 -10.76
N LEU A 6 0.09 -7.85 -10.43
CA LEU A 6 0.56 -7.48 -9.09
C LEU A 6 0.30 -5.99 -8.83
N ARG A 7 -0.19 -5.66 -7.63
CA ARG A 7 -0.25 -4.28 -7.13
C ARG A 7 0.29 -4.19 -5.72
N LEU A 8 1.15 -3.21 -5.48
CA LEU A 8 1.79 -2.96 -4.19
C LEU A 8 1.28 -1.64 -3.63
N PHE A 9 0.93 -1.60 -2.34
CA PHE A 9 0.54 -0.39 -1.63
C PHE A 9 1.41 -0.22 -0.39
N ALA A 10 1.70 1.02 -0.03
CA ALA A 10 2.43 1.35 1.18
C ALA A 10 1.47 1.91 2.24
N GLY A 11 1.60 1.42 3.47
CA GLY A 11 1.06 2.11 4.63
C GLY A 11 1.97 3.26 5.09
N THR A 12 1.73 3.76 6.30
CA THR A 12 2.45 4.91 6.88
C THR A 12 3.69 4.56 7.69
N SER A 13 3.91 3.28 8.03
CA SER A 13 4.98 2.88 8.96
C SER A 13 6.39 3.05 8.38
N ASN A 14 6.59 2.63 7.12
CA ASN A 14 7.89 2.68 6.46
C ASN A 14 7.74 2.83 4.93
N PRO A 15 7.40 4.03 4.44
CA PRO A 15 7.27 4.29 3.01
C PRO A 15 8.58 4.06 2.23
N ALA A 16 9.73 4.33 2.86
CA ALA A 16 11.03 4.14 2.23
C ALA A 16 11.30 2.66 1.89
N LEU A 17 11.00 1.75 2.81
CA LEU A 17 11.11 0.31 2.55
C LEU A 17 10.14 -0.15 1.47
N ALA A 18 8.89 0.33 1.50
CA ALA A 18 7.91 -0.01 0.49
C ALA A 18 8.34 0.44 -0.92
N SER A 19 8.90 1.65 -1.04
CA SER A 19 9.49 2.15 -2.29
C SER A 19 10.67 1.30 -2.75
N ALA A 20 11.59 0.91 -1.86
CA ALA A 20 12.73 0.07 -2.21
C ALA A 20 12.29 -1.33 -2.71
N ILE A 21 11.25 -1.91 -2.11
CA ILE A 21 10.64 -3.18 -2.57
C ILE A 21 10.02 -3.00 -3.97
N ALA A 22 9.25 -1.93 -4.16
CA ALA A 22 8.62 -1.59 -5.43
C ALA A 22 9.65 -1.39 -6.56
N GLU A 23 10.73 -0.66 -6.30
CA GLU A 23 11.85 -0.47 -7.23
C GLU A 23 12.52 -1.79 -7.58
N ARG A 24 12.77 -2.66 -6.58
CA ARG A 24 13.42 -3.96 -6.82
C ARG A 24 12.57 -4.91 -7.66
N ILE A 25 11.25 -4.82 -7.54
CA ILE A 25 10.28 -5.61 -8.33
C ILE A 25 10.02 -4.98 -9.70
N GLY A 26 10.38 -3.71 -9.90
CA GLY A 26 10.11 -2.97 -11.14
C GLY A 26 8.65 -2.54 -11.31
N GLN A 27 7.91 -2.42 -10.21
CA GLN A 27 6.49 -2.05 -10.19
C GLN A 27 6.28 -0.88 -9.24
N PRO A 28 5.86 0.32 -9.72
CA PRO A 28 5.63 1.47 -8.83
C PRO A 28 4.52 1.17 -7.83
N LEU A 29 4.54 1.85 -6.68
CA LEU A 29 3.48 1.75 -5.68
C LEU A 29 2.12 2.22 -6.24
N GLY A 30 1.08 1.70 -5.61
CA GLY A 30 -0.32 2.07 -5.79
C GLY A 30 -0.65 3.41 -5.18
N GLU A 31 -1.56 4.12 -5.81
CA GLU A 31 -2.04 5.39 -5.28
C GLU A 31 -3.06 5.12 -4.18
N ILE A 32 -2.73 5.56 -2.97
CA ILE A 32 -3.54 5.38 -1.77
C ILE A 32 -3.55 6.69 -1.00
N GLN A 33 -4.74 7.13 -0.61
CA GLN A 33 -4.93 8.23 0.31
C GLN A 33 -5.10 7.67 1.71
N ILE A 34 -4.26 8.11 2.64
CA ILE A 34 -4.35 7.76 4.06
C ILE A 34 -4.46 9.05 4.85
N ARG A 35 -5.47 9.17 5.71
CA ARG A 35 -5.68 10.31 6.60
C ARG A 35 -6.06 9.81 7.98
N ARG A 36 -5.75 10.60 9.01
CA ARG A 36 -6.18 10.34 10.39
C ARG A 36 -7.15 11.43 10.81
N PHE A 37 -8.29 11.04 11.35
CA PHE A 37 -9.28 11.97 11.90
C PHE A 37 -8.85 12.44 13.29
N SER A 38 -9.48 13.51 13.78
CA SER A 38 -9.15 14.10 15.09
C SER A 38 -9.45 13.18 16.26
N ASP A 39 -10.36 12.22 16.09
CA ASP A 39 -10.68 11.16 17.06
C ASP A 39 -9.72 9.96 17.00
N GLY A 40 -8.77 9.98 16.07
CA GLY A 40 -7.75 8.94 15.91
C GLY A 40 -8.13 7.82 14.94
N GLU A 41 -9.35 7.83 14.37
CA GLU A 41 -9.75 6.89 13.33
C GLU A 41 -8.91 7.07 12.05
N ILE A 42 -8.67 5.98 11.34
CA ILE A 42 -7.86 5.97 10.13
C ILE A 42 -8.78 5.82 8.91
N PHE A 43 -8.71 6.80 8.01
CA PHE A 43 -9.34 6.77 6.70
C PHE A 43 -8.36 6.30 5.64
N ILE A 44 -8.79 5.34 4.81
CA ILE A 44 -8.02 4.83 3.68
C ILE A 44 -8.90 4.80 2.44
N GLN A 45 -8.39 5.33 1.33
CA GLN A 45 -9.01 5.23 0.01
C GLN A 45 -7.98 4.83 -1.03
N ILE A 46 -8.26 3.75 -1.76
CA ILE A 46 -7.47 3.35 -2.93
C ILE A 46 -7.94 4.19 -4.12
N GLN A 47 -7.01 4.89 -4.77
CA GLN A 47 -7.32 5.89 -5.81
C GLN A 47 -7.38 5.29 -7.22
N GLU A 48 -7.33 3.96 -7.33
CA GLU A 48 -7.34 3.20 -8.57
C GLU A 48 -8.13 1.89 -8.44
N THR A 49 -8.55 1.31 -9.56
CA THR A 49 -9.22 0.00 -9.55
C THR A 49 -8.21 -1.14 -9.36
N ILE A 50 -8.45 -1.95 -8.33
CA ILE A 50 -7.66 -3.16 -8.02
C ILE A 50 -8.40 -4.46 -8.33
N ARG A 51 -9.55 -4.40 -9.01
CA ARG A 51 -10.36 -5.58 -9.33
C ARG A 51 -9.57 -6.56 -10.20
N GLY A 52 -9.50 -7.81 -9.77
CA GLY A 52 -8.80 -8.88 -10.48
C GLY A 52 -7.26 -8.80 -10.39
N GLN A 53 -6.74 -7.93 -9.53
CA GLN A 53 -5.31 -7.83 -9.23
C GLN A 53 -4.99 -8.56 -7.93
N ASP A 54 -3.75 -9.01 -7.79
CA ASP A 54 -3.24 -9.49 -6.51
C ASP A 54 -2.60 -8.30 -5.80
N ALA A 55 -3.27 -7.82 -4.75
CA ALA A 55 -2.90 -6.62 -4.01
C ALA A 55 -2.14 -6.97 -2.73
N PHE A 56 -0.98 -6.35 -2.52
CA PHE A 56 -0.16 -6.52 -1.34
C PHE A 56 0.03 -5.17 -0.63
N PHE A 57 -0.14 -5.15 0.68
CA PHE A 57 0.04 -3.96 1.52
C PHE A 57 1.30 -4.13 2.35
N ILE A 58 2.23 -3.18 2.21
CA ILE A 58 3.48 -3.14 2.94
C ILE A 58 3.29 -2.20 4.12
N GLN A 59 3.14 -2.78 5.32
CA GLN A 59 2.98 -2.05 6.56
C GLN A 59 3.59 -2.86 7.69
N SER A 60 4.59 -2.28 8.36
CA SER A 60 5.11 -2.83 9.62
C SER A 60 4.14 -2.50 10.76
N THR A 61 4.00 -3.41 11.71
CA THR A 61 3.25 -3.21 12.96
C THR A 61 4.16 -2.72 14.10
N SER A 62 5.20 -1.95 13.76
CA SER A 62 6.10 -1.32 14.73
C SER A 62 5.37 -0.21 15.50
N ALA A 63 5.84 0.11 16.72
CA ALA A 63 5.25 1.20 17.48
C ALA A 63 5.48 2.57 16.80
N PRO A 64 4.49 3.47 16.81
CA PRO A 64 3.08 3.23 17.15
C PRO A 64 2.38 2.42 16.04
N ALA A 65 1.60 1.42 16.44
CA ALA A 65 0.79 0.62 15.52
C ALA A 65 -0.54 1.31 15.20
#